data_AF-A0A821MZB7-F1
#
_entry.id   AF-A0A821MZB7-F1
#
_cell.length_a   1.000
_cell.length_b   1.000
_cell.length_c   1.000
_cell.angle_alpha   90.00
_cell.angle_beta   90.00
_cell.angle_gamma   90.00
#
_symmetry.space_group_name_H-M   'P 1'
#
loop_
_entity.id
_entity.type
_entity.pdbx_description
1 polymer ?
#
loop_
_entity_poly.entity_id
_entity_poly.type
_entity_poly.pdbx_seq_one_letter_code
_entity_poly.pdbx_strand_id
1 'polypeptide(L)' 'VVADHNDSRLLHITKDGVMKSVGSYQPAPYCLIEFGHNVLAISTKTVVNLHKLS' A
#
# COMPACT_ATOMS: atom_id res chain seq x y z
N VAL A 1 -1.49 -3.13 5.48
CA VAL A 1 -1.97 -2.71 4.14
C VAL A 1 -1.46 -3.72 3.13
N VAL A 2 -2.25 -4.05 2.11
CA VAL A 2 -1.88 -4.98 1.03
C VAL A 2 -1.93 -4.24 -0.31
N ALA A 3 -0.96 -4.50 -1.18
CA ALA A 3 -0.95 -3.99 -2.55
C ALA A 3 -1.72 -4.94 -3.46
N ASP A 4 -2.68 -4.41 -4.20
CA ASP A 4 -3.34 -5.12 -5.28
C ASP A 4 -2.93 -4.46 -6.60
N HIS A 5 -1.98 -5.12 -7.28
CA HIS A 5 -1.41 -4.63 -8.52
C HIS A 5 -2.44 -4.61 -9.65
N ASN A 6 -3.24 -5.67 -9.76
CA ASN A 6 -4.13 -5.90 -10.90
C ASN A 6 -5.22 -4.82 -10.95
N ASP A 7 -5.79 -4.49 -9.79
CA ASP A 7 -6.83 -3.48 -9.68
C ASP A 7 -6.29 -2.09 -9.30
N SER A 8 -4.96 -1.92 -9.28
CA SER A 8 -4.29 -0.66 -8.93
C SER A 8 -4.82 -0.01 -7.65
N ARG A 9 -4.82 -0.76 -6.54
CA ARG A 9 -5.40 -0.32 -5.26
C ARG A 9 -4.61 -0.80 -4.05
N LEU A 10 -4.84 -0.13 -2.94
CA LEU A 10 -4.36 -0.50 -1.61
C LEU A 10 -5.53 -0.97 -0.75
N LEU A 11 -5.34 -2.09 -0.08
CA LEU A 11 -6.33 -2.71 0.79
C LEU A 11 -5.88 -2.56 2.24
N HIS A 12 -6.67 -1.87 3.05
CA HIS A 12 -6.46 -1.83 4.49
C HIS A 12 -7.21 -3.00 5.11
N ILE A 13 -6.46 -3.99 5.56
CA ILE A 13 -6.98 -5.20 6.19
C ILE A 13 -6.56 -5.18 7.67
N THR A 14 -7.48 -5.50 8.56
CA THR A 14 -7.23 -5.64 10.00
C THR A 14 -6.45 -6.94 10.30
N LYS A 15 -5.95 -7.08 11.54
CA LYS A 15 -5.14 -8.25 11.94
C LYS A 15 -5.90 -9.58 11.86
N ASP A 16 -7.23 -9.54 11.99
CA ASP A 16 -8.16 -10.65 11.86
C ASP A 16 -8.62 -10.90 10.41
N GLY A 17 -8.05 -10.19 9.43
CA GLY A 17 -8.30 -10.44 8.01
C GLY A 17 -9.54 -9.73 7.45
N VAL A 18 -10.15 -8.80 8.19
CA VAL A 18 -11.32 -8.05 7.75
C VAL A 18 -10.92 -6.82 6.94
N MET A 19 -11.60 -6.58 5.81
CA MET A 19 -11.40 -5.39 5.00
C MET A 19 -11.94 -4.15 5.74
N LYS A 20 -11.07 -3.19 6.03
CA LYS A 20 -11.44 -1.91 6.65
C LYS A 20 -11.71 -0.82 5.62
N SER A 21 -10.86 -0.71 4.61
CA SER A 21 -11.00 0.30 3.55
C SER A 21 -10.23 -0.10 2.29
N VAL A 22 -10.67 0.42 1.16
CA VAL A 22 -10.02 0.26 -0.15
C VAL A 22 -9.73 1.64 -0.72
N GLY A 23 -8.51 1.86 -1.21
CA GLY A 23 -8.11 3.11 -1.85
C GLY A 23 -7.45 2.84 -3.20
N SER A 24 -7.83 3.60 -4.23
CA SER A 24 -7.13 3.58 -5.51
C SER A 24 -5.69 4.07 -5.36
N TYR A 25 -4.76 3.48 -6.09
CA TYR A 25 -3.36 3.88 -6.07
C TYR A 25 -2.75 3.82 -7.47
N GLN A 26 -2.27 4.97 -7.95
CA GLN A 26 -1.67 5.10 -9.27
C GLN A 26 -0.28 5.73 -9.17
N PRO A 27 0.73 5.21 -9.89
CA PRO A 27 0.68 4.01 -10.73
C PRO A 27 0.56 2.70 -9.92
N ALA A 28 0.09 1.63 -10.56
CA ALA A 28 -0.21 0.33 -9.93
C ALA A 28 0.90 -0.12 -8.95
N PRO A 29 0.57 -0.44 -7.68
CA PRO A 29 1.56 -0.85 -6.70
C PRO A 29 2.02 -2.29 -6.98
N TYR A 30 3.32 -2.59 -6.81
CA TYR A 30 3.86 -3.95 -6.90
C TYR A 30 4.10 -4.55 -5.52
N CYS A 31 4.77 -3.79 -4.67
CA CYS A 31 5.10 -4.21 -3.32
C CYS A 31 5.05 -3.02 -2.37
N LEU A 32 4.92 -3.33 -1.10
CA LEU A 32 4.93 -2.35 -0.04
C LEU A 32 5.66 -2.89 1.18
N ILE A 33 6.39 -2.00 1.83
CA ILE A 33 7.15 -2.28 3.03
C ILE A 33 6.98 -1.12 4.00
N GLU A 34 6.76 -1.45 5.27
CA GLU A 34 6.80 -0.47 6.33
C GLU A 34 8.27 -0.24 6.72
N PHE A 35 8.70 1.02 6.69
CA PHE A 35 10.03 1.43 7.11
C PHE A 35 9.91 2.20 8.42
N GLY A 36 10.50 1.66 9.48
CA GLY A 36 10.31 2.20 10.83
C GLY A 36 8.87 1.99 11.33
N HIS A 37 8.32 2.99 12.01
CA HIS A 37 6.97 2.94 12.59
C HIS A 37 5.98 3.93 11.95
N ASN A 38 6.39 4.64 10.90
CA ASN A 38 5.62 5.77 10.37
C ASN A 38 5.82 6.05 8.88
N VAL A 39 6.46 5.15 8.13
CA VAL A 39 6.62 5.31 6.69
C VAL A 39 6.21 4.03 5.98
N LEU A 40 5.36 4.16 4.97
CA LEU A 40 5.02 3.10 4.03
C LEU A 40 5.71 3.41 2.69
N ALA A 41 6.67 2.58 2.31
CA ALA A 41 7.28 2.64 0.99
C ALA A 41 6.49 1.75 0.04
N ILE A 42 6.09 2.30 -1.10
CA ILE A 42 5.30 1.62 -2.14
C ILE A 42 6.09 1.65 -3.43
N SER A 43 6.51 0.48 -3.90
CA SER A 43 7.16 0.33 -5.19
C SER A 43 6.12 0.23 -6.31
N THR A 44 6.40 0.91 -7.41
CA THR A 44 5.65 0.87 -8.66
C THR A 44 6.59 0.48 -9.80
N LYS A 45 6.12 0.46 -11.05
CA LYS A 45 6.95 0.06 -12.20
C LYS A 45 8.19 0.94 -12.39
N THR A 46 8.07 2.23 -12.07
CA THR A 46 9.07 3.23 -12.43
C THR A 46 9.70 3.91 -11.22
N VAL A 47 8.97 3.99 -10.10
CA VAL A 47 9.41 4.76 -8.92
C VAL A 47 9.01 4.07 -7.62
N VAL A 48 9.69 4.46 -6.54
CA VAL A 48 9.30 4.14 -5.17
C VAL A 48 8.72 5.42 -4.53
N ASN A 49 7.50 5.32 -4.02
CA ASN A 49 6.84 6.43 -3.32
C ASN A 49 6.90 6.18 -1.81
N LEU A 50 7.19 7.22 -1.04
CA LEU A 50 7.23 7.16 0.42
C LEU A 50 6.04 7.93 0.99
N HIS A 51 5.22 7.26 1.80
CA HIS A 51 4.05 7.84 2.45
C HIS A 51 4.26 7.85 3.95
N LYS A 52 4.08 9.01 4.59
CA LYS A 52 4.08 9.09 6.05
C LYS A 52 2.76 8.56 6.59
N LEU A 53 2.83 7.62 7.51
CA LEU A 53 1.70 7.16 8.31
C LEU A 53 1.58 8.11 9.51
N SER A 54 0.49 8.87 9.55
CA SER A 54 0.16 9.83 10.61
C SER A 54 -0.48 9.14 11.81
#